data_AF-A0A1Y4G6N1-F1
#
_entry.id   AF-A0A1Y4G6N1-F1
#
_cell.length_a   1.000
_cell.length_b   1.000
_cell.length_c   1.000
_cell.angle_alpha   90.00
_cell.angle_beta   90.00
_cell.angle_gamma   90.00
#
_symmetry.space_group_name_H-M   'P 1'
#
loop_
_entity.id
_entity.type
_entity.pdbx_description
1 polymer ?
#
loop_
_entity_poly.entity_id
_entity_poly.type
_entity_poly.pdbx_seq_one_letter_code
_entity_poly.pdbx_strand_id
1 'polypeptide(L)'
;MAVEDDGVGFDTARMADDGRLHVGIANVRARMGMLVGGTLSVESAPGAGTRATLRVPKAEEGCGGSESSARGTVSAEAARLTGRRAKGGRVR
;
A
#
# COMPACT_ATOMS: atom_id res chain seq x y z
N MET A 1 -9.47 -9.22 7.54
CA MET A 1 -8.84 -10.55 7.75
C MET A 1 -7.34 -10.44 7.52
N ALA A 2 -6.54 -11.33 8.11
CA ALA A 2 -5.09 -11.35 7.92
C ALA A 2 -4.58 -12.76 7.62
N VAL A 3 -3.53 -12.86 6.81
CA VAL A 3 -2.75 -14.07 6.58
C VAL A 3 -1.31 -13.77 6.98
N GLU A 4 -0.71 -14.68 7.73
CA GLU A 4 0.63 -14.55 8.30
C GLU A 4 1.47 -15.76 7.87
N ASP A 5 2.72 -15.52 7.52
CA ASP A 5 3.74 -16.54 7.30
C ASP A 5 4.99 -16.25 8.15
N ASP A 6 5.72 -17.31 8.48
CA ASP A 6 6.98 -17.32 9.22
C ASP A 6 8.19 -17.41 8.27
N GLY A 7 8.02 -16.96 7.02
CA GLY A 7 9.08 -16.99 6.02
C GLY A 7 10.23 -16.02 6.31
N VAL A 8 11.15 -15.90 5.36
CA VAL A 8 12.29 -14.97 5.47
C VAL A 8 11.90 -13.49 5.42
N GLY A 9 10.65 -13.16 5.07
CA GLY A 9 10.19 -11.79 4.89
C GLY A 9 10.98 -10.99 3.84
N PHE A 10 10.63 -9.72 3.68
CA PHE A 10 11.28 -8.79 2.76
C PHE A 10 11.13 -7.34 3.22
N ASP A 11 11.95 -6.46 2.67
CA ASP A 11 11.88 -5.02 2.93
C ASP A 11 10.76 -4.38 2.10
N THR A 12 9.69 -3.96 2.76
CA THR A 12 8.52 -3.33 2.12
C THR A 12 8.86 -1.98 1.48
N ALA A 13 9.86 -1.24 1.99
CA ALA A 13 10.27 0.05 1.45
C ALA A 13 11.02 -0.10 0.12
N ARG A 14 11.64 -1.26 -0.11
CA ARG A 14 12.39 -1.55 -1.34
C ARG A 14 11.55 -2.17 -2.45
N MET A 15 10.31 -2.56 -2.18
CA MET A 15 9.40 -3.14 -3.18
C MET A 15 9.14 -2.23 -4.38
N ALA A 16 9.25 -0.91 -4.23
CA ALA A 16 9.04 0.00 -5.35
C ALA A 16 10.20 -0.02 -6.37
N ASP A 17 11.37 -0.53 -5.98
CA ASP A 17 12.65 -0.25 -6.66
C ASP A 17 13.60 -1.47 -6.74
N ASP A 18 13.09 -2.69 -6.48
CA ASP A 18 13.91 -3.92 -6.51
C ASP A 18 13.97 -4.60 -7.90
N GLY A 19 13.35 -3.99 -8.90
CA GLY A 19 13.29 -4.51 -10.28
C GLY A 19 12.39 -5.73 -10.45
N ARG A 20 11.66 -6.16 -9.41
CA ARG A 20 10.68 -7.25 -9.48
C ARG A 20 9.29 -6.67 -9.68
N LEU A 21 8.50 -7.34 -10.52
CA LEU A 21 7.20 -6.81 -10.93
C LEU A 21 6.08 -6.96 -9.87
N HIS A 22 6.38 -7.50 -8.67
CA HIS A 22 5.43 -7.73 -7.54
C HIS A 22 3.98 -8.05 -7.96
N VAL A 23 3.83 -8.84 -9.03
CA VAL A 23 2.57 -8.93 -9.78
C VAL A 23 1.45 -9.45 -8.91
N GLY A 24 1.75 -10.41 -8.03
CA GLY A 24 0.77 -10.96 -7.09
C GLY A 24 0.12 -9.90 -6.19
N ILE A 25 0.94 -9.14 -5.44
CA ILE A 25 0.44 -8.13 -4.48
C ILE A 25 -0.23 -6.97 -5.23
N ALA A 26 0.34 -6.52 -6.34
CA ALA A 26 -0.24 -5.45 -7.16
C ALA A 26 -1.63 -5.84 -7.71
N ASN A 27 -1.75 -7.08 -8.18
CA ASN A 27 -2.99 -7.61 -8.74
C ASN A 27 -4.09 -7.76 -7.68
N VAL A 28 -3.76 -8.29 -6.49
CA VAL A 28 -4.73 -8.38 -5.38
C VAL A 28 -5.18 -6.98 -4.98
N ARG A 29 -4.26 -6.02 -4.86
CA ARG A 29 -4.59 -4.63 -4.52
C ARG A 29 -5.54 -3.99 -5.55
N ALA A 30 -5.23 -4.15 -6.84
CA ALA A 30 -6.07 -3.63 -7.93
C ALA A 30 -7.46 -4.27 -7.93
N ARG A 31 -7.55 -5.60 -7.86
CA ARG A 31 -8.85 -6.30 -7.83
C ARG A 31 -9.68 -5.94 -6.61
N MET A 32 -9.04 -5.83 -5.45
CA MET A 32 -9.75 -5.50 -4.22
C MET A 32 -10.33 -4.09 -4.27
N GLY A 33 -9.58 -3.13 -4.80
CA GLY A 33 -10.07 -1.77 -5.03
C GLY A 33 -11.21 -1.73 -6.06
N MET A 34 -11.05 -2.41 -7.19
CA MET A 34 -12.02 -2.36 -8.30
C MET A 34 -13.32 -3.12 -8.02
N LEU A 35 -13.26 -4.28 -7.36
CA LEU A 35 -14.41 -5.18 -7.23
C LEU A 35 -15.24 -4.93 -5.98
N VAL A 36 -14.60 -4.54 -4.88
CA VAL A 36 -15.25 -4.45 -3.56
C VAL A 36 -14.95 -3.15 -2.81
N GLY A 37 -14.22 -2.21 -3.43
CA GLY A 37 -13.79 -0.98 -2.75
C GLY A 37 -12.91 -1.24 -1.52
N GLY A 38 -12.21 -2.38 -1.50
CA GLY A 38 -11.41 -2.83 -0.37
C GLY A 38 -9.94 -2.45 -0.48
N THR A 39 -9.20 -2.73 0.58
CA THR A 39 -7.77 -2.41 0.69
C THR A 39 -6.95 -3.59 1.19
N LEU A 40 -5.70 -3.67 0.71
CA LEU A 40 -4.67 -4.61 1.15
C LEU A 40 -3.52 -3.85 1.82
N SER A 41 -3.13 -4.24 3.03
CA SER A 41 -1.89 -3.82 3.68
C SER A 41 -0.94 -5.00 3.79
N VAL A 42 0.36 -4.77 3.64
CA VAL A 42 1.39 -5.80 3.77
C VAL A 42 2.49 -5.27 4.67
N GLU A 43 2.76 -6.02 5.73
CA GLU A 43 3.80 -5.77 6.72
C GLU A 43 4.81 -6.91 6.60
N SER A 44 6.08 -6.61 6.38
CA SER A 44 7.14 -7.63 6.29
C SER A 44 8.47 -7.00 6.69
N ALA A 45 9.34 -7.83 7.26
CA ALA A 45 10.73 -7.48 7.49
C ALA A 45 11.62 -8.73 7.30
N PRO A 46 12.86 -8.58 6.79
CA PRO A 46 13.78 -9.70 6.68
C PRO A 46 14.00 -10.42 8.02
N GLY A 47 13.79 -11.73 8.03
CA GLY A 47 13.88 -12.60 9.20
C GLY A 47 12.64 -12.66 10.09
N ALA A 48 11.59 -11.88 9.80
CA ALA A 48 10.39 -11.78 10.64
C ALA A 48 9.11 -12.33 9.98
N GLY A 49 9.19 -12.83 8.74
CA GLY A 49 8.02 -13.28 7.99
C GLY A 49 7.22 -12.15 7.35
N THR A 50 5.99 -12.45 6.97
CA THR A 50 5.08 -11.52 6.29
C THR A 50 3.68 -11.61 6.85
N ARG A 51 3.02 -10.46 6.95
CA ARG A 51 1.62 -10.33 7.31
C ARG A 51 0.87 -9.53 6.27
N ALA A 52 -0.15 -10.12 5.65
CA ALA A 52 -1.02 -9.49 4.68
C ALA A 52 -2.43 -9.29 5.26
N THR A 53 -2.87 -8.04 5.38
CA THR A 53 -4.17 -7.67 5.95
C THR A 53 -5.12 -7.14 4.87
N LEU A 54 -6.26 -7.81 4.68
CA LEU A 54 -7.31 -7.43 3.76
C LEU A 54 -8.50 -6.79 4.51
N ARG A 55 -8.92 -5.59 4.08
CA ARG A 55 -10.09 -4.87 4.57
C ARG A 55 -11.14 -4.72 3.47
N VAL A 56 -12.30 -5.34 3.66
CA VAL A 56 -13.49 -5.18 2.80
C VAL A 56 -14.49 -4.30 3.54
N PRO A 57 -15.04 -3.23 2.92
CA PRO A 57 -16.12 -2.46 3.51
C PRO A 57 -17.32 -3.38 3.81
N LYS A 58 -17.90 -3.24 4.99
CA LYS A 58 -19.19 -3.89 5.27
C LYS A 58 -20.22 -3.22 4.36
N ALA A 59 -21.00 -4.00 3.63
CA ALA A 59 -22.17 -3.46 2.95
C ALA A 59 -23.06 -2.82 4.02
N GLU A 60 -23.43 -1.56 3.81
CA GLU A 60 -24.49 -0.94 4.61
C GLU A 60 -25.72 -1.84 4.48
N GLU A 61 -26.18 -2.41 5.58
CA GLU A 61 -27.51 -3.01 5.64
C GLU A 61 -28.51 -1.83 5.62
N GLY A 62 -28.65 -1.21 4.46
CA GLY A 62 -29.44 -0.01 4.25
C GLY A 62 -30.75 -0.38 3.57
N CYS A 63 -31.84 -0.33 4.32
CA CYS A 63 -33.11 0.02 3.71
C CYS A 63 -32.94 1.39 3.02
N GLY A 64 -32.78 1.39 1.70
CA GLY A 64 -33.01 2.53 0.81
C GLY A 64 -31.91 3.60 0.69
N GLY A 65 -31.25 3.62 -0.47
CA GLY A 65 -30.97 4.81 -1.28
C GLY A 65 -30.22 6.00 -0.67
N SER A 66 -28.92 6.09 -0.94
CA SER A 66 -28.34 7.29 -1.58
C SER A 66 -26.94 6.95 -2.10
N GLU A 67 -26.71 7.24 -3.38
CA GLU A 67 -25.40 7.16 -4.02
C GLU A 67 -24.42 8.12 -3.32
N SER A 68 -23.56 7.59 -2.45
CA SER A 68 -22.56 8.38 -1.75
C SER A 68 -21.21 8.27 -2.47
N SER A 69 -21.03 9.23 -3.37
CA SER A 69 -19.77 9.86 -3.80
C SER A 69 -18.49 9.27 -3.20
N ALA A 70 -17.68 8.66 -4.06
CA ALA A 70 -16.32 8.24 -3.76
C ALA A 70 -15.48 9.41 -3.21
N ARG A 71 -15.32 9.47 -1.89
CA ARG A 71 -14.23 10.23 -1.25
C ARG A 71 -13.08 9.28 -0.99
N GLY A 72 -12.16 9.26 -1.95
CA GLY A 72 -10.84 8.71 -1.76
C GLY A 72 -10.10 9.51 -0.68
N THR A 73 -9.79 8.87 0.44
CA THR A 73 -8.68 9.27 1.30
C THR A 73 -7.49 8.42 0.93
N VAL A 74 -6.63 8.98 0.07
CA VAL A 74 -5.24 8.55 0.01
C VAL A 74 -4.62 8.86 1.38
N SER A 75 -4.48 7.83 2.23
CA SER A 75 -3.73 7.98 3.47
C SER A 75 -2.29 8.26 3.09
N ALA A 76 -1.86 9.47 3.45
CA ALA A 76 -0.60 10.07 3.10
C ALA A 76 0.57 9.34 3.78
N GLU A 77 1.43 8.72 2.98
CA GLU A 77 2.79 8.40 3.40
C GLU A 77 3.76 8.46 2.19
N ALA A 78 3.91 9.66 1.62
CA ALA A 78 4.90 9.91 0.56
C ALA A 78 5.27 11.40 0.43
N ALA A 79 5.49 12.11 1.54
CA ALA A 79 5.83 13.53 1.49
C ALA A 79 6.94 13.91 2.47
N ARG A 80 8.14 13.30 2.33
CA ARG A 80 9.38 13.85 2.91
C ARG A 80 10.62 13.55 2.05
N LEU A 81 10.65 13.90 0.76
CA LEU A 81 11.93 14.16 0.08
C LEU A 81 11.79 14.95 -1.24
N THR A 82 11.39 16.21 -1.17
CA THR A 82 11.63 17.16 -2.28
C THR A 82 12.22 18.47 -1.77
N GLY A 83 13.38 18.38 -1.13
CA GLY A 83 14.27 19.52 -0.92
C GLY A 83 15.26 19.66 -2.08
N ARG A 84 14.85 20.36 -3.15
CA ARG A 84 15.80 20.90 -4.14
C ARG A 84 16.73 21.90 -3.44
N ARG A 85 18.05 21.83 -3.70
CA ARG A 85 18.82 22.91 -4.35
C ARG A 85 20.25 22.46 -4.67
N ALA A 86 20.57 22.54 -5.96
CA ALA A 86 21.93 22.65 -6.46
C ALA A 86 22.49 24.07 -6.22
N LYS A 87 23.80 24.14 -5.97
CA LYS A 87 24.84 25.17 -6.29
C LYS A 87 26.01 24.86 -5.34
N GLY A 88 27.20 24.42 -5.76
CA GLY A 88 28.08 24.98 -6.77
C GLY A 88 29.13 25.87 -6.09
N GLY A 89 30.41 25.46 -6.09
CA GLY A 89 31.55 26.38 -6.03
C GLY A 89 32.45 26.42 -4.77
N ARG A 90 33.65 25.83 -4.93
CA ARG A 90 35.00 26.24 -4.46
C ARG A 90 35.22 26.81 -3.05
N VAL A 91 36.11 26.16 -2.28
CA VAL A 91 37.06 26.76 -1.33
C VAL A 91 38.36 25.94 -1.43
N ARG A 92 39.40 26.49 -2.09
CA ARG A 92 40.70 26.96 -1.56
C ARG A 92 41.55 25.84 -0.95
#